data_AF-A0A928X103-F1
#
_entry.id   AF-A0A928X103-F1
#
_cell.length_a   1.000
_cell.length_b   1.000
_cell.length_c   1.000
_cell.angle_alpha   90.00
_cell.angle_beta   90.00
_cell.angle_gamma   90.00
#
_symmetry.space_group_name_H-M   'P 1'
#
loop_
_entity.id
_entity.type
_entity.pdbx_description
1 polymer ?
#
loop_
_entity_poly.entity_id
_entity_poly.type
_entity_poly.pdbx_seq_one_letter_code
_entity_poly.pdbx_strand_id
1 'polypeptide(L)'
;AESNTAPGAGFRGQKLIDRLAPEKRGDLLGFSAEQHYLRVYTQRADDLILMRFADALDLVSEVEGMQLHRSHWAAKAGTEQLLDDQDGVRVKLINGVELPISRPNVGGAKIVFGD
;
A
#
# COMPACT_ATOMS: atom_id res chain seq x y z
N ALA A 1 -33.38 -12.67 9.93
CA ALA A 1 -32.69 -13.10 11.15
C ALA A 1 -31.20 -13.15 10.84
N GLU A 2 -30.56 -12.02 11.11
CA GLU A 2 -29.16 -11.85 11.50
C GLU A 2 -28.12 -12.86 10.98
N SER A 3 -27.57 -12.56 9.80
CA SER A 3 -26.27 -13.07 9.38
C SER A 3 -25.20 -12.48 10.29
N ASN A 4 -24.74 -13.28 11.25
CA ASN A 4 -23.65 -12.95 12.16
C ASN A 4 -22.31 -12.99 11.40
N THR A 5 -21.97 -11.91 10.70
CA THR A 5 -20.60 -11.67 10.21
C THR A 5 -19.76 -11.20 11.39
N ALA A 6 -18.77 -12.01 11.77
CA ALA A 6 -17.93 -11.81 12.94
C ALA A 6 -17.37 -10.37 13.07
N PRO A 7 -17.29 -9.80 14.29
CA PRO A 7 -16.67 -8.51 14.52
C PRO A 7 -15.14 -8.62 14.47
N GLY A 8 -14.52 -7.88 13.55
CA GLY A 8 -13.24 -7.19 13.76
C GLY A 8 -11.99 -8.05 13.97
N ALA A 9 -11.54 -8.77 12.94
CA ALA A 9 -10.09 -8.86 12.74
C ALA A 9 -9.64 -7.46 12.29
N GLY A 10 -9.18 -6.63 13.23
CA GLY A 10 -8.76 -5.26 12.92
C GLY A 10 -7.79 -5.28 11.74
N PHE A 11 -8.17 -4.60 10.66
CA PHE A 11 -7.32 -4.55 9.47
C PHE A 11 -5.98 -3.96 9.87
N ARG A 12 -4.91 -4.68 9.57
CA ARG A 12 -3.55 -4.16 9.73
C ARG A 12 -3.47 -2.92 8.84
N GLY A 13 -3.06 -1.78 9.40
CA GLY A 13 -3.10 -0.47 8.72
C GLY A 13 -4.37 0.36 8.94
N GLN A 14 -5.33 -0.09 9.76
CA GLN A 14 -6.58 0.64 10.04
C GLN A 14 -6.34 2.09 10.50
N LYS A 15 -5.28 2.34 11.28
CA LYS A 15 -4.91 3.68 11.75
C LYS A 15 -4.58 4.67 10.61
N LEU A 16 -4.07 4.17 9.49
CA LEU A 16 -3.85 4.98 8.28
C LEU A 16 -5.18 5.17 7.53
N ILE A 17 -5.94 4.09 7.36
CA ILE A 17 -7.24 4.11 6.66
C ILE A 17 -8.27 5.02 7.35
N ASP A 18 -8.27 5.08 8.67
CA ASP A 18 -9.17 5.95 9.46
C ASP A 18 -8.97 7.44 9.20
N ARG A 19 -7.85 7.82 8.57
CA ARG A 19 -7.55 9.21 8.19
C ARG A 19 -8.12 9.60 6.82
N LEU A 20 -8.58 8.63 6.04
CA LEU A 20 -9.19 8.85 4.72
C LEU A 20 -10.66 9.23 4.88
N ALA A 21 -11.20 9.90 3.87
CA ALA A 21 -12.64 10.15 3.77
C ALA A 21 -13.42 8.80 3.82
N PRO A 22 -14.51 8.69 4.60
CA PRO A 22 -15.20 7.42 4.85
C PRO A 22 -15.54 6.60 3.59
N GLU A 23 -15.97 7.27 2.52
CA GLU A 23 -16.34 6.67 1.24
C GLU A 23 -15.15 6.08 0.46
N LYS A 24 -13.93 6.52 0.78
CA LYS A 24 -12.67 6.06 0.19
C LYS A 24 -11.97 4.98 1.02
N ARG A 25 -12.48 4.63 2.19
CA ARG A 25 -11.87 3.63 3.07
C ARG A 25 -12.09 2.22 2.54
N GLY A 26 -11.01 1.48 2.33
CA GLY A 26 -11.05 0.06 1.99
C GLY A 26 -9.72 -0.59 2.32
N ASP A 27 -9.50 -1.80 1.82
CA ASP A 27 -8.23 -2.49 2.01
C ASP A 27 -7.08 -1.66 1.45
N LEU A 28 -6.02 -1.52 2.25
CA LEU A 28 -4.83 -0.77 1.89
C LEU A 28 -4.05 -1.50 0.79
N LEU A 29 -3.79 -0.81 -0.32
CA LEU A 29 -2.99 -1.35 -1.43
C LEU A 29 -1.54 -0.89 -1.35
N GLY A 30 -1.34 0.37 -1.01
CA GLY A 30 -0.02 0.99 -0.95
C GLY A 30 -0.13 2.50 -0.73
N PHE A 31 0.99 3.18 -0.71
CA PHE A 31 1.03 4.64 -0.65
C PHE A 31 2.29 5.23 -1.25
N SER A 32 2.16 6.49 -1.68
CA SER A 32 3.21 7.30 -2.30
C SER A 32 3.34 8.64 -1.61
N ALA A 33 4.57 9.05 -1.30
CA ALA A 33 4.85 10.39 -0.80
C ALA A 33 4.89 11.39 -1.95
N GLU A 34 4.08 12.45 -1.85
CA GLU A 34 4.04 13.61 -2.72
C GLU A 34 4.39 14.84 -1.90
N GLN A 35 5.70 15.03 -1.68
CA GLN A 35 6.25 16.10 -0.83
C GLN A 35 5.78 15.97 0.63
N HIS A 36 4.89 16.85 1.08
CA HIS A 36 4.32 16.83 2.44
C HIS A 36 3.01 16.03 2.52
N TYR A 37 2.51 15.56 1.39
CA TYR A 37 1.31 14.76 1.31
C TYR A 37 1.64 13.29 1.08
N LEU A 38 0.70 12.44 1.49
CA LEU A 38 0.72 11.02 1.26
C LEU A 38 -0.50 10.64 0.44
N ARG A 39 -0.27 10.14 -0.77
CA ARG A 39 -1.33 9.50 -1.55
C ARG A 39 -1.46 8.06 -1.06
N VAL A 40 -2.63 7.72 -0.53
CA VAL A 40 -2.95 6.38 -0.05
C VAL A 40 -3.87 5.72 -1.06
N TYR A 41 -3.49 4.55 -1.54
CA TYR A 41 -4.29 3.77 -2.47
C TYR A 41 -5.05 2.69 -1.70
N THR A 42 -6.37 2.65 -1.89
CA THR A 42 -7.23 1.58 -1.37
C THR A 42 -7.94 0.87 -2.52
N GLN A 43 -8.61 -0.23 -2.23
CA GLN A 43 -9.49 -0.90 -3.20
C GLN A 43 -10.66 -0.04 -3.70
N ARG A 44 -11.09 0.98 -2.94
CA ARG A 44 -12.25 1.80 -3.32
C ARG A 44 -11.87 3.04 -4.13
N ALA A 45 -10.79 3.70 -3.71
CA ALA A 45 -10.31 4.97 -4.26
C ALA A 45 -8.92 5.28 -3.70
N ASP A 46 -8.30 6.34 -4.20
CA ASP A 46 -7.16 6.98 -3.55
C ASP A 46 -7.56 8.26 -2.80
N ASP A 47 -6.78 8.60 -1.78
CA ASP A 47 -6.91 9.86 -1.06
C ASP A 47 -5.55 10.48 -0.81
N LEU A 48 -5.52 11.83 -0.76
CA LEU A 48 -4.32 12.60 -0.50
C LEU A 48 -4.44 13.24 0.89
N ILE A 49 -3.60 12.81 1.83
CA ILE A 49 -3.63 13.28 3.22
C ILE A 49 -2.33 13.98 3.61
N LEU A 50 -2.40 14.93 4.54
CA LEU A 50 -1.21 15.55 5.12
C LEU A 50 -0.55 14.57 6.11
N MET A 51 0.52 13.91 5.68
CA MET A 51 1.25 12.93 6.48
C MET A 51 2.65 12.71 5.90
N ARG A 52 3.65 12.54 6.77
CA ARG A 52 5.00 12.16 6.32
C ARG A 52 5.05 10.66 6.06
N PHE A 53 5.84 10.28 5.06
CA PHE A 53 6.04 8.88 4.68
C PHE A 53 6.52 7.99 5.85
N ALA A 54 7.45 8.49 6.67
CA ALA A 54 7.96 7.76 7.82
C ALA A 54 6.86 7.46 8.86
N ASP A 55 5.99 8.44 9.15
CA ASP A 55 4.87 8.23 10.07
C ASP A 55 3.90 7.18 9.51
N ALA A 56 3.70 7.15 8.18
CA ALA A 56 2.89 6.13 7.53
C ALA A 56 3.49 4.73 7.63
N LEU A 57 4.82 4.58 7.50
CA LEU A 57 5.50 3.28 7.70
C LEU A 57 5.24 2.73 9.10
N ASP A 58 5.30 3.57 10.13
CA ASP A 58 5.03 3.14 11.52
C ASP A 58 3.60 2.64 11.68
N LEU A 59 2.63 3.28 11.02
CA LEU A 59 1.21 2.90 11.06
C LEU A 59 0.90 1.59 10.33
N VAL A 60 1.76 1.16 9.39
CA VAL A 60 1.59 -0.07 8.61
C VAL A 60 2.60 -1.16 8.96
N SER A 61 3.33 -1.01 10.07
CA SER A 61 4.34 -1.97 10.55
C SER A 61 3.81 -3.39 10.75
N GLU A 62 2.53 -3.55 11.01
CA GLU A 62 1.86 -4.87 11.14
C GLU A 62 1.27 -5.39 9.83
N VAL A 63 1.31 -4.61 8.74
CA VAL A 63 0.82 -5.02 7.42
C VAL A 63 1.93 -5.76 6.68
N GLU A 64 1.61 -6.94 6.14
CA GLU A 64 2.54 -7.62 5.25
C GLU A 64 2.70 -6.80 3.95
N GLY A 65 3.91 -6.29 3.74
CA GLY A 65 4.22 -5.39 2.64
C GLY A 65 5.67 -4.96 2.70
N MET A 66 6.05 -4.07 1.80
CA MET A 66 7.45 -3.64 1.66
C MET A 66 7.56 -2.19 1.20
N GLN A 67 8.56 -1.50 1.74
CA GLN A 67 9.02 -0.22 1.20
C GLN A 67 9.75 -0.45 -0.14
N LEU A 68 9.16 0.04 -1.23
CA LEU A 68 9.67 -0.12 -2.60
C LEU A 68 10.74 0.93 -2.92
N HIS A 69 10.52 2.15 -2.44
CA HIS A 69 11.39 3.32 -2.62
C HIS A 69 11.31 4.21 -1.37
N ARG A 70 12.16 5.23 -1.25
CA ARG A 70 12.08 6.21 -0.14
C ARG A 70 10.72 6.93 -0.04
N SER A 71 9.91 6.87 -1.10
CA SER A 71 8.60 7.49 -1.23
C SER A 71 7.47 6.50 -1.53
N HIS A 72 7.73 5.18 -1.61
CA HIS A 72 6.72 4.21 -2.02
C HIS A 72 6.72 2.99 -1.12
N TRP A 73 5.53 2.53 -0.76
CA TRP A 73 5.29 1.29 -0.03
C TRP A 73 4.08 0.58 -0.61
N ALA A 74 4.10 -0.75 -0.66
CA ALA A 74 2.98 -1.56 -1.14
C ALA A 74 2.68 -2.70 -0.17
N ALA A 75 1.39 -2.98 0.00
CA ALA A 75 0.89 -4.16 0.70
C ALA A 75 1.01 -5.37 -0.22
N LYS A 76 1.43 -6.52 0.33
CA LYS A 76 1.50 -7.78 -0.43
C LYS A 76 0.13 -8.19 -0.95
N ALA A 77 -0.89 -8.16 -0.10
CA ALA A 77 -2.27 -8.48 -0.48
C ALA A 77 -2.88 -7.47 -1.47
N GLY A 78 -2.30 -6.27 -1.61
CA GLY A 78 -2.75 -5.23 -2.54
C GLY A 78 -2.01 -5.21 -3.87
N THR A 79 -1.08 -6.15 -4.07
CA THR A 79 -0.23 -6.25 -5.25
C THR A 79 -0.81 -7.28 -6.23
N GLU A 80 -0.85 -6.92 -7.51
CA GLU A 80 -1.26 -7.80 -8.61
C GLU A 80 -0.07 -8.57 -9.19
N GLN A 81 1.03 -7.87 -9.51
CA GLN A 81 2.21 -8.49 -10.11
C GLN A 81 3.46 -7.61 -9.98
N LEU A 82 4.62 -8.26 -10.03
CA LEU A 82 5.91 -7.61 -10.23
C LEU A 82 6.18 -7.43 -11.74
N LEU A 83 6.50 -6.20 -12.14
CA LEU A 83 6.89 -5.84 -13.50
C LEU A 83 8.40 -5.63 -13.53
N ASP A 84 9.10 -6.36 -14.41
CA ASP A 84 10.55 -6.24 -14.62
C ASP A 84 10.81 -6.11 -16.12
N ASP A 85 10.97 -4.88 -16.61
CA ASP A 85 11.14 -4.56 -18.03
C ASP A 85 12.19 -3.46 -18.27
N GLN A 86 12.23 -2.91 -19.50
CA GLN A 86 13.22 -1.90 -19.89
C GLN A 86 13.07 -0.58 -19.10
N ASP A 87 11.90 -0.30 -18.55
CA ASP A 87 11.61 0.90 -17.75
C ASP A 87 11.90 0.67 -16.25
N GLY A 88 12.51 -0.47 -15.92
CA GLY A 88 12.91 -0.86 -14.57
C GLY A 88 11.89 -1.73 -13.86
N VAL A 89 12.09 -1.90 -12.55
CA VAL A 89 11.25 -2.79 -11.74
C VAL A 89 10.15 -2.00 -11.06
N ARG A 90 8.90 -2.45 -11.20
CA ARG A 90 7.70 -1.82 -10.63
C ARG A 90 6.81 -2.88 -9.98
N VAL A 91 6.02 -2.45 -9.00
CA VAL A 91 4.90 -3.24 -8.48
C VAL A 91 3.62 -2.69 -9.11
N LYS A 92 2.81 -3.55 -9.71
CA LYS A 92 1.45 -3.21 -10.12
C LYS A 92 0.49 -3.56 -8.99
N LEU A 93 -0.23 -2.57 -8.48
CA LEU A 93 -1.30 -2.76 -7.49
C LEU A 93 -2.57 -3.29 -8.18
N ILE A 94 -3.45 -3.92 -7.42
CA ILE A 94 -4.70 -4.50 -7.98
C ILE A 94 -5.68 -3.47 -8.58
N ASN A 95 -5.50 -2.18 -8.28
CA ASN A 95 -6.25 -1.10 -8.91
C ASN A 95 -5.58 -0.56 -10.20
N GLY A 96 -4.53 -1.22 -10.67
CA GLY A 96 -3.76 -0.86 -11.87
C GLY A 96 -2.69 0.20 -11.67
N VAL A 97 -2.53 0.76 -10.47
CA VAL A 97 -1.47 1.73 -10.19
C VAL A 97 -0.11 1.02 -10.16
N GLU A 98 0.88 1.58 -10.86
CA GLU A 98 2.25 1.08 -10.84
C GLU A 98 3.15 1.95 -9.95
N LEU A 99 3.88 1.31 -9.03
CA LEU A 99 4.83 1.97 -8.13
C LEU A 99 6.26 1.52 -8.42
N PRO A 100 7.21 2.45 -8.62
CA PRO A 100 8.59 2.10 -8.92
C PRO A 100 9.34 1.56 -7.71
N ILE A 101 10.20 0.57 -7.96
CA ILE A 101 11.08 -0.03 -6.97
C ILE A 101 12.49 0.50 -7.16
N SER A 102 13.11 0.93 -6.08
CA SER A 102 14.52 1.33 -6.13
C SER A 102 15.42 0.13 -6.40
N ARG A 103 16.51 0.33 -7.16
CA ARG A 103 17.53 -0.72 -7.42
C ARG A 103 17.92 -1.56 -6.18
N PRO A 104 18.25 -0.97 -5.01
CA PRO A 104 18.62 -1.77 -3.85
C PRO A 104 17.47 -2.62 -3.28
N ASN A 105 16.21 -2.23 -3.53
CA ASN A 105 15.03 -2.93 -3.03
C ASN A 105 14.52 -4.03 -3.98
N VAL A 106 15.04 -4.15 -5.20
CA VAL A 106 14.59 -5.16 -6.19
C VAL A 106 14.71 -6.58 -5.66
N GLY A 107 15.81 -6.93 -5.00
CA GLY A 107 16.00 -8.28 -4.45
C GLY A 107 14.96 -8.64 -3.40
N GLY A 108 14.67 -7.73 -2.48
CA GLY A 108 13.61 -7.91 -1.49
C GLY A 108 12.23 -7.97 -2.13
N ALA A 109 11.97 -7.14 -3.15
CA ALA A 109 10.69 -7.14 -3.85
C ALA A 109 10.42 -8.47 -4.56
N LYS A 110 11.44 -9.10 -5.16
CA LYS A 110 11.30 -10.43 -5.77
C LYS A 110 10.95 -11.52 -4.75
N ILE A 111 11.40 -11.38 -3.51
CA ILE A 111 11.05 -12.32 -2.41
C ILE A 111 9.62 -12.06 -1.92
N VAL A 112 9.19 -10.80 -1.84
CA VAL A 112 7.88 -10.45 -1.26
C VAL A 112 6.73 -10.58 -2.28
N PHE A 113 6.97 -10.27 -3.55
CA PHE A 113 5.96 -10.12 -4.60
C PHE A 113 6.18 -11.00 -5.84
N GLY A 114 7.19 -11.86 -5.86
CA GLY A 114 7.59 -12.63 -7.04
C GLY A 114 6.93 -14.01 -7.20
N ASP A 115 5.90 -14.32 -6.40
CA ASP A 115 5.11 -15.56 -6.48
C ASP A 115 4.05 -15.48 -7.61
#